data_AF-K1P7Y2-F1
#
_entry.id   AF-K1P7Y2-F1
#
_cell.length_a   1.000
_cell.length_b   1.000
_cell.length_c   1.000
_cell.angle_alpha   90.00
_cell.angle_beta   90.00
_cell.angle_gamma   90.00
#
_symmetry.space_group_name_H-M   'P 1'
#
loop_
_entity.id
_entity.type
_entity.pdbx_description
1 polymer ?
#
loop_
_entity_poly.entity_id
_entity_poly.type
_entity_poly.pdbx_seq_one_letter_code
_entity_poly.pdbx_strand_id
1 'polypeptide(L)'
;MLMDRKQVGYFKNKRLEEISLEETRKKKKVSFTRRKWTVAEEEEIKKRFAGFLARDKCPGQKDVEKVRTQSKKYGGLLHARPRDNIKKKNNTTKTWLKVIQGNTLT
;
A
#
# COMPACT_ATOMS: atom_id res chain seq x y z
N MET A 1 35.68 52.93 25.63
CA MET A 1 34.48 52.46 24.91
C MET A 1 34.49 50.93 24.97
N LEU A 2 33.50 50.30 25.62
CA LEU A 2 33.45 48.84 25.75
C LEU A 2 32.14 48.35 25.10
N MET A 3 32.23 48.04 23.80
CA MET A 3 31.30 47.15 23.08
C MET A 3 31.87 45.72 23.28
N ASP A 4 31.16 44.60 23.41
CA ASP A 4 29.82 44.21 23.01
C ASP A 4 29.32 43.13 23.99
N ARG A 5 28.17 43.35 24.61
CA ARG A 5 27.48 42.32 25.39
C ARG A 5 26.64 41.48 24.42
N LYS A 6 27.21 40.42 23.85
CA LYS A 6 26.44 39.43 23.07
C LYS A 6 25.28 38.91 23.92
N GLN A 7 24.05 39.29 23.59
CA GLN A 7 22.85 38.65 24.12
C GLN A 7 22.78 37.24 23.56
N VAL A 8 23.21 36.26 24.36
CA VAL A 8 23.00 34.86 24.03
C VAL A 8 21.52 34.56 24.32
N GLY A 9 20.70 34.62 23.28
CA GLY A 9 19.28 34.28 23.38
C GLY A 9 19.09 32.78 23.66
N TYR A 10 18.15 32.48 24.54
CA TYR A 10 17.70 31.13 24.85
C TYR A 10 16.27 30.94 24.35
N PHE A 11 15.98 29.81 23.72
CA PHE A 11 14.62 29.42 23.34
C PHE A 11 14.35 28.01 23.88
N LYS A 12 13.30 27.87 24.71
CA LYS A 12 12.90 26.60 25.37
C LYS A 12 14.08 25.89 26.06
N ASN A 13 14.78 26.61 26.92
CA ASN A 13 15.92 26.12 27.72
C ASN A 13 17.10 25.58 26.90
N LYS A 14 17.21 25.94 25.60
CA LYS A 14 18.37 25.66 24.76
C LYS A 14 18.99 26.95 24.23
N ARG A 15 20.32 26.97 24.16
CA ARG A 15 21.10 28.08 23.61
C ARG A 15 20.87 28.13 22.10
N LEU A 16 20.54 29.30 21.52
CA LEU A 16 20.20 29.42 20.09
C LEU A 16 21.28 28.86 19.14
N GLU A 17 22.56 28.89 19.55
CA GLU A 17 23.69 28.33 18.80
C GLU A 17 23.61 26.78 18.63
N GLU A 18 22.90 26.07 19.51
CA GLU A 18 22.76 24.60 19.45
C GLU A 18 21.57 24.14 18.58
N ILE A 19 20.63 25.02 18.24
CA ILE A 19 19.39 24.64 17.54
C ILE A 19 19.62 24.45 16.04
N SER A 20 20.69 25.03 15.48
CA SER A 20 20.93 25.11 14.03
C SER A 20 21.30 23.79 13.33
N LEU A 21 21.75 22.75 14.04
CA LEU A 21 22.31 21.53 13.40
C LEU A 21 21.40 20.29 13.49
N GLU A 22 20.49 20.22 14.46
CA GLU A 22 19.68 19.02 14.72
C GLU A 22 18.36 18.98 13.92
N GLU A 23 17.78 20.14 13.56
CA GLU A 23 16.41 20.22 13.01
C GLU A 23 16.31 20.04 11.48
N THR A 24 17.43 19.96 10.74
CA THR A 24 17.39 19.92 9.26
C THR A 24 17.35 18.52 8.65
N ARG A 25 17.43 17.45 9.45
CA ARG A 25 17.27 16.06 8.97
C ARG A 25 15.80 15.70 8.78
N LYS A 26 15.09 16.43 7.90
CA LYS A 26 13.81 15.98 7.36
C LYS A 26 14.07 14.66 6.62
N LYS A 27 13.72 13.53 7.23
CA LYS A 27 13.77 12.21 6.60
C LYS A 27 13.05 12.32 5.25
N LYS A 28 13.79 12.17 4.14
CA LYS A 28 13.21 12.19 2.79
C LYS A 28 12.07 11.17 2.77
N LYS A 29 10.84 11.62 2.54
CA LYS A 29 9.71 10.71 2.35
C LYS A 29 10.01 9.91 1.08
N VAL A 30 10.31 8.63 1.23
CA VAL A 30 10.54 7.75 0.08
C VAL A 30 9.23 7.72 -0.71
N SER A 31 9.25 8.28 -1.92
CA SER A 31 8.09 8.26 -2.80
C SER A 31 7.77 6.82 -3.18
N PHE A 32 6.68 6.27 -2.67
CA PHE A 32 6.28 4.90 -3.01
C PHE A 32 5.67 4.91 -4.41
N THR A 33 6.42 4.44 -5.41
CA THR A 33 5.91 4.33 -6.78
C THR A 33 4.78 3.29 -6.81
N ARG A 34 3.65 3.65 -7.42
CA ARG A 34 2.50 2.74 -7.54
C ARG A 34 2.88 1.52 -8.38
N ARG A 35 3.05 0.36 -7.74
CA ARG A 35 3.36 -0.91 -8.43
C ARG A 35 2.16 -1.39 -9.24
N LYS A 36 2.29 -1.39 -10.58
CA LYS A 36 1.29 -1.93 -11.52
C LYS A 36 1.08 -3.43 -11.28
N TRP A 37 -0.11 -3.94 -11.63
CA TRP A 37 -0.39 -5.37 -11.63
C TRP A 37 0.23 -5.99 -12.89
N THR A 38 0.94 -7.09 -12.71
CA THR A 38 1.49 -7.87 -13.83
C THR A 38 0.46 -8.87 -14.32
N VAL A 39 0.54 -9.26 -15.60
CA VAL A 39 -0.38 -10.24 -16.19
C VAL A 39 -0.38 -11.56 -15.41
N ALA A 40 0.79 -12.02 -14.95
CA ALA A 40 0.92 -13.21 -14.12
C ALA A 40 0.15 -13.11 -12.78
N GLU A 41 0.22 -11.97 -12.09
CA GLU A 41 -0.55 -11.75 -10.86
C GLU A 41 -2.07 -11.75 -11.15
N GLU A 42 -2.50 -11.20 -12.28
CA GLU A 42 -3.91 -11.17 -12.66
C GLU A 42 -4.46 -12.56 -13.02
N GLU A 43 -3.68 -13.37 -13.74
CA GLU A 43 -4.03 -14.77 -13.99
C GLU A 43 -4.12 -15.58 -12.71
N GLU A 44 -3.19 -15.37 -11.77
CA GLU A 44 -3.23 -16.05 -10.47
C GLU A 44 -4.49 -15.69 -9.70
N ILE A 45 -4.93 -14.43 -9.73
CA ILE A 45 -6.20 -13.99 -9.12
C ILE A 45 -7.37 -14.70 -9.79
N LYS A 46 -7.43 -14.69 -11.13
CA LYS A 46 -8.52 -15.35 -11.87
C LYS A 46 -8.61 -16.84 -11.53
N LYS A 47 -7.47 -17.54 -11.47
CA LYS A 47 -7.41 -18.97 -11.14
C LYS A 47 -7.83 -19.25 -9.70
N ARG A 48 -7.24 -18.54 -8.73
CA ARG A 48 -7.46 -18.82 -7.29
C ARG A 48 -8.81 -18.32 -6.78
N PHE A 49 -9.35 -17.26 -7.37
CA PHE A 49 -10.66 -16.71 -7.02
C PHE A 49 -11.77 -17.07 -8.01
N ALA A 50 -11.54 -18.00 -8.94
CA ALA A 50 -12.55 -18.43 -9.92
C ALA A 50 -13.89 -18.80 -9.28
N GLY A 51 -13.86 -19.55 -8.17
CA GLY A 51 -15.08 -19.95 -7.46
C GLY A 51 -15.83 -18.79 -6.81
N PHE A 52 -15.14 -17.72 -6.42
CA PHE A 52 -15.76 -16.50 -5.88
C PHE A 52 -16.34 -15.63 -6.98
N LEU A 53 -15.62 -15.52 -8.11
CA LEU A 53 -16.07 -14.83 -9.31
C LEU A 53 -17.34 -15.48 -9.87
N ALA A 54 -17.38 -16.82 -9.95
CA ALA A 54 -18.56 -17.55 -10.42
C ALA A 54 -19.80 -17.38 -9.52
N ARG A 55 -19.59 -17.27 -8.20
CA ARG A 55 -20.69 -17.07 -7.23
C ARG A 55 -21.09 -15.60 -7.07
N ASP A 56 -20.48 -14.69 -7.82
CA ASP A 56 -20.63 -13.25 -7.68
C ASP A 56 -20.36 -12.75 -6.24
N LYS A 57 -19.50 -13.45 -5.47
CA LYS A 57 -19.21 -13.11 -4.08
C LYS A 57 -17.83 -12.51 -3.91
N CYS A 58 -17.73 -11.50 -3.05
CA CYS A 58 -16.43 -10.97 -2.63
C CYS A 58 -15.80 -11.93 -1.61
N PRO A 59 -14.52 -12.30 -1.76
CA PRO A 59 -13.84 -13.15 -0.78
C PRO A 59 -13.71 -12.45 0.57
N GLY A 60 -13.90 -13.21 1.64
CA GLY A 60 -13.70 -12.73 3.01
C GLY A 60 -12.21 -12.62 3.36
N GLN A 61 -11.92 -12.05 4.53
CA GLN A 61 -10.53 -11.94 5.02
C GLN A 61 -9.83 -13.30 5.08
N LYS A 62 -10.50 -14.29 5.69
CA LYS A 62 -9.96 -15.65 5.84
C LYS A 62 -9.67 -16.31 4.50
N ASP A 63 -10.49 -16.06 3.48
CA ASP A 63 -10.32 -16.64 2.15
C ASP A 63 -9.13 -16.03 1.42
N VAL A 64 -8.94 -14.70 1.53
CA VAL A 64 -7.77 -14.05 0.94
C VAL A 64 -6.49 -14.53 1.60
N GLU A 65 -6.49 -14.71 2.93
CA GLU A 65 -5.33 -15.27 3.64
C GLU A 65 -5.03 -16.71 3.22
N LYS A 66 -6.05 -17.56 3.04
CA LYS A 66 -5.89 -18.92 2.49
C LYS A 66 -5.28 -18.92 1.08
N VAL A 67 -5.77 -18.06 0.19
CA VAL A 67 -5.20 -17.93 -1.16
C VAL A 67 -3.76 -17.42 -1.09
N ARG A 68 -3.45 -16.54 -0.13
CA ARG A 68 -2.10 -16.00 0.07
C ARG A 68 -1.13 -17.07 0.58
N THR A 69 -1.55 -17.92 1.52
CA THR A 69 -0.72 -19.04 2.00
C THR A 69 -0.53 -20.09 0.92
N GLN A 70 -1.57 -20.39 0.13
CA GLN A 70 -1.45 -21.25 -1.05
C GLN A 70 -0.48 -20.65 -2.07
N SER A 71 -0.63 -19.37 -2.42
CA SER A 71 0.30 -18.67 -3.32
C SER A 71 1.74 -18.78 -2.83
N LYS A 72 1.99 -18.55 -1.53
CA LYS A 72 3.33 -18.72 -0.95
C LYS A 72 3.85 -20.16 -1.09
N LYS A 73 3.01 -21.17 -0.86
CA LYS A 73 3.38 -22.59 -0.97
C LYS A 73 3.69 -23.02 -2.40
N TYR A 74 2.96 -22.50 -3.39
CA TYR A 74 3.12 -22.82 -4.80
C TYR A 74 4.05 -21.85 -5.55
N GLY A 75 4.78 -20.98 -4.84
CA GLY A 75 5.71 -20.02 -5.45
C GLY A 75 5.06 -18.91 -6.27
N GLY A 76 3.78 -18.60 -6.03
CA GLY A 76 3.05 -17.52 -6.69
C GLY A 76 3.44 -16.12 -6.20
N LEU A 77 2.91 -15.06 -6.82
CA LEU A 77 3.29 -13.67 -6.54
C LEU A 77 2.29 -12.93 -5.63
N LEU A 78 1.09 -13.49 -5.46
CA LEU A 78 0.04 -12.89 -4.62
C LEU A 78 0.46 -12.69 -3.17
N HIS A 79 1.33 -13.54 -2.64
CA HIS A 79 1.77 -13.44 -1.25
C HIS A 79 2.55 -12.15 -0.91
N ALA A 80 3.24 -11.57 -1.90
CA ALA A 80 4.00 -10.33 -1.75
C ALA A 80 3.09 -9.08 -1.67
N ARG A 81 1.83 -9.18 -2.09
CA ARG A 81 0.90 -8.05 -2.09
C ARG A 81 0.15 -7.92 -0.76
N PRO A 82 -0.18 -6.69 -0.33
CA PRO A 82 -1.10 -6.48 0.78
C PRO A 82 -2.49 -7.05 0.48
N ARG A 83 -3.12 -7.65 1.50
CA ARG A 83 -4.45 -8.27 1.41
C ARG A 83 -5.50 -7.36 0.76
N ASP A 84 -5.56 -6.11 1.20
CA ASP A 84 -6.60 -5.18 0.74
C ASP A 84 -6.45 -4.83 -0.74
N ASN A 85 -5.21 -4.85 -1.26
CA ASN A 85 -4.97 -4.65 -2.69
C ASN A 85 -5.48 -5.84 -3.50
N ILE A 86 -5.30 -7.06 -3.01
CA ILE A 86 -5.82 -8.28 -3.65
C ILE A 86 -7.35 -8.24 -3.67
N LYS A 87 -7.97 -7.89 -2.54
CA LYS A 87 -9.43 -7.77 -2.43
C LYS A 87 -9.98 -6.72 -3.40
N LYS A 88 -9.38 -5.52 -3.44
CA LYS A 88 -9.76 -4.45 -4.39
C LYS A 88 -9.63 -4.92 -5.84
N LYS A 89 -8.51 -5.55 -6.19
CA LYS A 89 -8.29 -6.05 -7.55
C LYS A 89 -9.31 -7.10 -7.95
N ASN A 90 -9.64 -8.03 -7.05
CA ASN A 90 -10.67 -9.05 -7.31
C ASN A 90 -12.05 -8.41 -7.58
N ASN A 91 -12.43 -7.39 -6.80
CA ASN A 91 -13.68 -6.67 -7.03
C ASN A 91 -13.68 -5.91 -8.38
N THR A 92 -12.55 -5.31 -8.76
CA THR A 92 -12.40 -4.67 -10.07
C THR A 92 -12.49 -5.69 -11.22
N THR A 93 -11.90 -6.88 -11.08
CA THR A 93 -12.04 -7.94 -12.09
C THR A 93 -13.48 -8.44 -12.18
N LYS A 94 -14.17 -8.56 -11.03
CA LYS A 94 -15.58 -8.93 -10.97
C LYS A 94 -16.45 -7.95 -11.75
N THR A 95 -16.31 -6.64 -11.51
CA THR A 95 -17.10 -5.62 -12.22
C THR A 95 -16.80 -5.60 -13.72
N TRP A 96 -15.52 -5.73 -14.11
CA TRP A 96 -15.14 -5.82 -15.52
C TRP A 96 -15.74 -7.04 -16.23
N LEU A 97 -15.71 -8.22 -15.59
CA LEU A 97 -16.35 -9.43 -16.11
C LEU A 97 -17.85 -9.24 -16.32
N LYS A 98 -18.53 -8.61 -15.36
CA LYS A 98 -19.96 -8.32 -15.45
C LYS A 98 -20.31 -7.39 -16.60
N VAL A 99 -19.49 -6.36 -16.84
CA VAL A 99 -19.65 -5.43 -17.97
C VAL A 99 -19.48 -6.15 -19.31
N ILE A 100 -18.45 -7.01 -19.44
CA ILE A 100 -18.21 -7.79 -20.68
C ILE A 100 -19.36 -8.77 -20.97
N GLN A 101 -19.95 -9.37 -19.93
CA GLN A 101 -21.05 -10.33 -20.05
C GLN A 101 -22.41 -9.68 -20.33
N GLY A 102 -22.49 -8.36 -20.51
CA GLY A 102 -23.74 -7.67 -20.85
C GLY A 102 -24.75 -7.57 -19.71
N ASN A 103 -24.40 -8.00 -18.49
CA ASN A 103 -25.28 -7.86 -17.33
C ASN A 103 -25.19 -6.44 -16.77
N THR A 104 -25.99 -5.54 -17.32
CA THR A 104 -26.20 -4.19 -16.78
C THR A 104 -26.63 -4.29 -15.32
N LEU A 105 -25.97 -3.53 -14.44
CA LEU A 105 -26.38 -3.34 -13.05
C LEU A 105 -27.75 -2.65 -13.06
N THR A 106 -28.82 -3.42 -12.92
CA THR A 106 -30.12 -2.94 -12.44
C THR A 106 -30.07 -2.75 -10.94
#